data_AF-A0AA40M1E5-F1
#
_entry.id   AF-A0AA40M1E5-F1
#
_cell.length_a   1.000
_cell.length_b   1.000
_cell.length_c   1.000
_cell.angle_alpha   90.00
_cell.angle_beta   90.00
_cell.angle_gamma   90.00
#
_symmetry.space_group_name_H-M   'P 1'
#
loop_
_entity.id
_entity.type
_entity.pdbx_description
1 polymer ?
#
loop_
_entity_poly.entity_id
_entity_poly.type
_entity_poly.pdbx_seq_one_letter_code
_entity_poly.pdbx_strand_id
1 'polypeptide(L)' 'MEWREKLNKLLDGELKLFEEDYVHGVSCIYLKEGKRVKAKIDFKNKVVYSLNGQVLRRCN' A
#
# COMPACT_ATOMS: atom_id res chain seq x y z
N MET A 1 11.72 -21.12 23.98
CA MET A 1 10.24 -21.22 24.03
C MET A 1 9.52 -20.10 23.28
N GLU A 2 10.19 -18.98 23.00
CA GLU A 2 9.73 -17.84 22.18
C GLU A 2 8.90 -18.16 20.91
N TRP A 3 9.25 -19.18 20.14
CA TRP A 3 8.59 -19.44 18.84
C TRP A 3 7.14 -19.93 19.00
N ARG A 4 6.84 -20.65 20.10
CA ARG A 4 5.52 -21.22 20.34
C ARG A 4 4.52 -20.16 20.82
N GLU A 5 4.99 -19.18 21.58
CA GLU A 5 4.17 -18.03 21.98
C GLU A 5 3.82 -17.15 20.78
N LYS A 6 4.79 -16.92 19.88
CA LYS A 6 4.54 -16.19 18.62
C LYS A 6 3.52 -16.93 17.73
N LEU A 7 3.59 -18.26 17.69
CA LEU A 7 2.62 -19.09 16.98
C LEU A 7 1.22 -19.00 17.61
N ASN A 8 1.12 -19.10 18.93
CA ASN A 8 -0.18 -19.00 19.61
C ASN A 8 -0.80 -17.62 19.38
N LYS A 9 -0.03 -16.53 19.54
CA LYS A 9 -0.51 -15.17 19.24
C LYS A 9 -0.97 -14.99 17.80
N LEU A 10 -0.33 -15.68 16.85
CA LEU A 10 -0.78 -15.68 15.46
C LEU A 10 -2.12 -16.41 15.28
N LEU A 11 -2.25 -17.59 15.88
CA LEU A 11 -3.46 -18.41 15.80
C LEU A 11 -4.65 -17.76 16.53
N ASP A 12 -4.38 -17.06 17.61
CA ASP A 12 -5.35 -16.28 18.40
C ASP A 12 -5.71 -14.94 17.71
N GLY A 13 -5.04 -14.61 16.60
CA GLY A 13 -5.29 -13.38 15.84
C GLY A 13 -4.70 -12.10 16.47
N GLU A 14 -3.99 -12.22 17.59
CA GLU A 14 -3.27 -11.12 18.24
C GLU A 14 -2.05 -10.66 17.44
N LEU A 15 -1.43 -11.58 16.69
CA LEU A 15 -0.27 -11.31 15.85
C LEU A 15 -0.69 -11.46 14.38
N LYS A 16 -0.79 -10.36 13.65
CA LYS A 16 -1.03 -10.40 12.20
C LYS A 16 0.30 -10.44 11.47
N LEU A 17 0.56 -11.53 10.76
CA LEU A 17 1.79 -11.68 9.94
C LEU A 17 1.87 -10.69 8.77
N PHE A 18 0.76 -10.03 8.43
CA PHE A 18 0.64 -9.17 7.25
C PHE A 18 -0.24 -7.95 7.59
N GLU A 19 0.23 -7.11 8.52
CA GLU A 19 -0.35 -5.77 8.71
C GLU A 19 0.22 -4.72 7.75
N GLU A 20 1.07 -5.11 6.82
CA GLU A 20 1.18 -4.33 5.60
C GLU A 20 -0.09 -4.60 4.79
N ASP A 21 -1.11 -3.77 5.01
CA ASP A 21 -2.12 -3.41 4.02
C ASP A 21 -1.31 -3.01 2.77
N TYR A 22 -0.92 -4.02 1.98
CA TYR A 22 -0.08 -3.84 0.82
C TYR A 22 -0.97 -3.08 -0.15
N VAL A 23 -0.83 -1.75 -0.14
CA VAL A 23 -1.59 -0.86 -1.01
C VAL A 23 -1.15 -1.18 -2.43
N HIS A 24 -1.80 -2.18 -3.03
CA HIS A 24 -1.69 -2.52 -4.43
C HIS A 24 -2.44 -1.43 -5.18
N GLY A 25 -1.85 -0.24 -5.23
CA GLY A 25 -2.32 0.80 -6.12
C GLY A 25 -2.32 0.25 -7.54
N VAL A 26 -3.40 0.49 -8.28
CA VAL A 26 -3.56 0.04 -9.66
C VAL A 26 -2.61 0.85 -10.53
N SER A 27 -1.80 0.17 -11.35
CA SER A 27 -0.91 0.84 -12.30
C SER A 27 -1.69 1.75 -13.24
N CYS A 28 -1.29 3.01 -13.34
CA CYS A 28 -1.95 4.01 -14.18
C CYS A 28 -0.94 4.96 -14.82
N ILE A 29 -1.41 5.75 -15.79
CA ILE A 29 -0.65 6.88 -16.36
C ILE A 29 -1.24 8.17 -15.80
N TYR A 30 -0.41 8.91 -15.05
CA TYR A 30 -0.77 10.21 -14.52
C TYR A 30 -0.25 11.32 -15.44
N LEU A 31 -1.15 12.20 -15.88
CA LEU A 31 -0.81 13.39 -16.66
C LEU A 31 -0.52 14.56 -15.71
N LYS A 32 0.73 14.98 -15.64
CA LYS A 32 1.17 16.15 -14.86
C LYS A 32 1.85 17.13 -15.81
N GLU A 33 1.35 18.36 -15.90
CA GLU A 33 1.95 19.43 -16.73
C GLU A 33 2.20 19.01 -18.19
N GLY A 34 1.24 18.28 -18.78
CA GLY A 34 1.35 17.77 -20.15
C GLY A 34 2.27 16.56 -20.34
N LYS A 35 2.97 16.10 -19.30
CA LYS A 35 3.82 14.91 -19.32
C LYS A 35 3.10 13.68 -18.78
N ARG A 36 3.31 12.54 -19.43
CA ARG A 36 2.81 11.22 -19.01
C ARG A 36 3.79 10.57 -18.05
N VAL A 37 3.34 10.24 -16.84
CA VAL A 37 4.16 9.59 -15.80
C VAL A 37 3.52 8.27 -15.40
N LYS A 38 4.31 7.20 -15.31
CA LYS A 38 3.83 5.92 -14.75
C LYS A 38 3.64 6.08 -13.24
N ALA A 39 2.47 5.69 -12.77
CA ALA A 39 2.02 5.89 -11.40
C ALA A 39 1.20 4.68 -10.93
N LYS A 40 0.85 4.69 -9.65
CA LYS A 40 -0.11 3.76 -9.04
C LYS A 40 -1.21 4.56 -8.37
N ILE A 41 -2.47 4.26 -8.64
CA ILE A 41 -3.61 4.89 -7.97
C ILE A 41 -4.17 3.97 -6.90
N ASP A 42 -4.25 4.48 -5.69
CA ASP A 42 -4.95 3.88 -4.58
C ASP A 42 -6.33 4.51 -4.47
N PHE A 43 -7.34 3.74 -4.88
CA PHE A 43 -8.73 4.17 -4.81
C PHE A 43 -9.29 4.19 -3.38
N LYS A 44 -8.73 3.40 -2.45
CA LYS A 44 -9.17 3.33 -1.05
C LYS A 44 -8.79 4.61 -0.32
N ASN A 45 -7.52 5.01 -0.41
CA ASN A 45 -7.04 6.25 0.22
C ASN A 45 -7.18 7.47 -0.69
N LYS A 46 -7.66 7.29 -1.94
CA LYS A 46 -7.77 8.32 -2.97
C LYS A 46 -6.44 9.05 -3.23
N VAL A 47 -5.35 8.31 -3.34
CA VAL A 47 -4.01 8.87 -3.56
C VAL A 47 -3.39 8.30 -4.83
N VAL A 48 -2.70 9.15 -5.58
CA VAL A 48 -1.85 8.73 -6.69
C VAL A 48 -0.40 8.77 -6.23
N TYR A 49 0.29 7.64 -6.34
CA TYR A 49 1.69 7.45 -6.00
C TYR A 49 2.55 7.32 -7.27
N SER A 50 3.83 7.66 -7.18
CA SER A 50 4.83 7.28 -8.17
C SER A 50 5.16 5.79 -8.03
N LEU A 51 5.90 5.23 -8.99
CA LEU A 51 6.38 3.84 -8.89
C LEU A 51 7.28 3.60 -7.65
N ASN A 52 7.91 4.66 -7.14
CA ASN A 52 8.78 4.62 -5.96
C ASN A 52 8.01 4.92 -4.65
N GLY A 53 6.68 5.01 -4.70
CA GLY A 53 5.84 5.26 -3.52
C GLY A 53 5.71 6.73 -3.09
N GLN A 54 6.30 7.69 -3.81
CA GLN A 54 6.10 9.11 -3.50
C GLN A 54 4.68 9.56 -3.87
N VAL A 55 4.04 10.35 -3.02
CA VAL A 55 2.71 10.91 -3.30
C VAL A 55 2.81 11.96 -4.41
N LEU A 56 2.14 11.69 -5.54
CA LEU A 56 2.03 12.63 -6.65
C LEU A 56 0.81 13.54 -6.54
N ARG A 57 -0.32 13.00 -6.05
CA ARG A 57 -1.58 13.73 -5.89
C ARG A 57 -2.46 13.06 -4.84
N ARG A 58 -3.16 13.86 -4.04
CA ARG A 58 -4.31 13.41 -3.24
C ARG A 58 -5.59 13.86 -3.92
N CYS A 59 -6.52 12.94 -4.09
CA CYS A 59 -7.85 13.18 -4.67
C CYS A 59 -8.83 13.32 -3.50
N ASN A 60 -9.55 14.44 -3.43
CA ASN A 60 -10.61 14.67 -2.44
C ASN A 60 -11.86 13.87 -2.81
#